data_AF-A0A957J378-F1
#
_entry.id   AF-A0A957J378-F1
#
_cell.length_a   1.000
_cell.length_b   1.000
_cell.length_c   1.000
_cell.angle_alpha   90.00
_cell.angle_beta   90.00
_cell.angle_gamma   90.00
#
_symmetry.space_group_name_H-M   'P 1'
#
loop_
_entity.id
_entity.type
_entity.pdbx_description
1 polymer ?
#
loop_
_entity_poly.entity_id
_entity_poly.type
_entity_poly.pdbx_seq_one_letter_code
_entity_poly.pdbx_strand_id
1 'polypeptide(L)'
;FGTADPAYYGIANEPLPGMPNQPYWSLWSGSPFNEDNPEPGIYAISVSSLWEIPRPVGQKYVYHWFRAREPDDRVGYSILIYDVRE
;
A
#
# COMPACT_ATOMS: atom_id res chain seq x y z
N PHE A 1 2.87 -14.40 9.40
CA PHE A 1 2.29 -13.04 9.35
C PHE A 1 0.78 -13.16 9.53
N GLY A 2 0.19 -12.30 10.36
CA GLY A 2 -1.27 -12.21 10.54
C GLY A 2 -1.86 -11.08 9.71
N THR A 3 -3.16 -11.16 9.46
CA THR A 3 -3.94 -10.14 8.75
C THR A 3 -4.96 -9.54 9.69
N ALA A 4 -5.12 -8.22 9.65
CA ALA A 4 -6.13 -7.51 10.43
C ALA A 4 -6.88 -6.57 9.49
N ASP A 5 -8.21 -6.60 9.53
CA ASP A 5 -9.04 -5.62 8.85
C ASP A 5 -9.16 -4.36 9.73
N PRO A 6 -8.71 -3.18 9.27
CA PRO A 6 -8.82 -1.95 10.06
C PRO A 6 -10.28 -1.61 10.44
N ALA A 7 -11.26 -2.04 9.63
CA ALA A 7 -12.67 -1.83 9.93
C ALA A 7 -13.12 -2.50 11.24
N TYR A 8 -12.49 -3.63 11.63
CA TYR A 8 -12.75 -4.27 12.93
C TYR A 8 -12.42 -3.36 14.11
N TYR A 9 -11.49 -2.41 13.92
CA TYR A 9 -11.06 -1.45 14.94
C TYR A 9 -11.70 -0.07 14.75
N GLY A 10 -12.69 0.07 13.86
CA GLY A 10 -13.35 1.35 13.58
C GLY A 10 -12.48 2.34 12.81
N ILE A 11 -11.41 1.88 12.15
CA ILE A 11 -10.53 2.72 11.35
C ILE A 11 -11.10 2.85 9.93
N ALA A 12 -11.55 4.05 9.57
CA ALA A 12 -11.90 4.39 8.20
C ALA A 12 -10.64 4.34 7.33
N ASN A 13 -10.68 3.57 6.25
CA ASN A 13 -9.56 3.42 5.33
C ASN A 13 -10.06 3.14 3.91
N GLU A 14 -9.27 3.56 2.94
CA GLU A 14 -9.40 3.12 1.56
C GLU A 14 -8.40 1.97 1.32
N PRO A 15 -8.86 0.82 0.78
CA PRO A 15 -7.98 -0.32 0.58
C PRO A 15 -6.95 -0.01 -0.51
N LEU A 16 -5.70 -0.40 -0.27
CA LEU A 16 -4.62 -0.33 -1.25
C LEU A 16 -4.32 -1.72 -1.84
N PRO A 17 -3.70 -1.81 -3.03
CA PRO A 17 -3.24 -3.07 -3.62
C PRO A 17 -2.43 -3.93 -2.64
N GLY A 18 -2.94 -5.11 -2.29
CA GLY A 18 -2.41 -5.87 -1.16
C GLY A 18 -2.71 -7.36 -1.21
N MET A 19 -2.26 -8.07 -0.17
CA MET A 19 -2.50 -9.50 0.06
C MET A 19 -2.79 -9.76 1.53
N PRO A 20 -3.48 -10.86 1.89
CA PRO A 20 -4.07 -11.90 1.02
C PRO A 20 -5.55 -11.67 0.70
N ASN A 21 -6.17 -10.61 1.25
CA ASN A 21 -7.60 -10.38 1.13
C ASN A 21 -8.00 -10.06 -0.33
N GLN A 22 -8.98 -10.79 -0.86
CA GLN A 22 -9.45 -10.68 -2.25
C GLN A 22 -9.78 -9.25 -2.72
N PRO A 23 -10.44 -8.39 -1.92
CA PRO A 23 -10.71 -7.00 -2.33
C PRO A 23 -9.43 -6.19 -2.59
N TYR A 24 -8.37 -6.45 -1.84
CA TYR A 24 -7.08 -5.78 -1.97
C TYR A 24 -6.28 -6.36 -3.15
N TRP A 25 -6.50 -7.63 -3.46
CA TRP A 25 -5.86 -8.31 -4.59
C TRP A 25 -6.36 -7.79 -5.95
N SER A 26 -7.65 -7.51 -6.09
CA SER A 26 -8.22 -6.97 -7.34
C SER A 26 -7.70 -5.58 -7.68
N LEU A 27 -7.25 -4.80 -6.70
CA LEU A 27 -6.73 -3.45 -6.90
C LEU A 27 -5.36 -3.42 -7.59
N TRP A 28 -4.65 -4.56 -7.64
CA TRP A 28 -3.41 -4.66 -8.42
C TRP A 28 -3.62 -4.48 -9.94
N SER A 29 -4.85 -4.58 -10.45
CA SER A 29 -5.19 -4.32 -11.86
C SER A 29 -5.86 -2.97 -12.10
N GLY A 30 -6.07 -2.17 -11.06
CA GLY A 30 -6.69 -0.86 -11.13
C GLY A 30 -6.42 -0.13 -9.82
N SER A 31 -5.27 0.55 -9.76
CA SER A 31 -4.83 1.25 -8.56
C SER A 31 -5.85 2.32 -8.18
N PRO A 32 -6.22 2.45 -6.89
CA PRO A 32 -7.16 3.47 -6.43
C PRO A 32 -6.52 4.85 -6.28
N PHE A 33 -5.22 4.99 -6.54
CA PHE A 33 -4.45 6.22 -6.39
C PHE A 33 -3.55 6.46 -7.60
N ASN A 34 -3.08 7.69 -7.77
CA ASN A 34 -2.09 8.03 -8.79
C ASN A 34 -0.70 7.49 -8.43
N GLU A 35 -0.23 6.47 -9.15
CA GLU A 35 1.03 5.77 -8.87
C GLU A 35 2.27 6.68 -9.01
N ASP A 36 2.22 7.68 -9.90
CA ASP A 36 3.33 8.62 -10.17
C ASP A 36 3.31 9.84 -9.23
N ASN A 37 2.14 10.19 -8.68
CA ASN A 37 1.97 11.30 -7.75
C ASN A 37 0.76 11.05 -6.84
N PRO A 38 0.92 10.24 -5.78
CA PRO A 38 -0.17 9.91 -4.87
C PRO A 38 -0.79 11.17 -4.26
N GLU A 39 -2.11 11.12 -4.08
CA GLU A 39 -2.87 12.18 -3.45
C GLU A 39 -2.40 12.46 -2.01
N PRO A 40 -2.56 13.68 -1.48
CA PRO A 40 -2.23 13.95 -0.08
C PRO A 40 -3.02 13.05 0.88
N GLY A 41 -2.34 12.47 1.86
CA GLY A 41 -2.94 11.53 2.80
C GLY A 41 -1.93 10.67 3.55
N ILE A 42 -2.45 9.83 4.46
CA ILE A 42 -1.66 8.87 5.21
C ILE A 42 -1.82 7.49 4.58
N TYR A 43 -0.71 6.93 4.09
CA TYR A 43 -0.66 5.62 3.48
C TYR A 43 -0.02 4.62 4.44
N ALA A 44 -0.74 3.53 4.74
CA ALA A 44 -0.23 2.41 5.52
C ALA A 44 0.01 1.21 4.61
N ILE A 45 1.26 0.93 4.27
CA ILE A 45 1.64 -0.04 3.24
C ILE A 45 2.42 -1.19 3.88
N SER A 46 1.98 -2.42 3.65
CA SER A 46 2.73 -3.61 4.06
C SER A 46 4.08 -3.68 3.35
N VAL A 47 5.16 -4.01 4.05
CA VAL A 47 6.48 -4.24 3.44
C VAL A 47 6.42 -5.26 2.31
N SER A 48 5.56 -6.29 2.42
CA SER A 48 5.38 -7.30 1.39
C SER A 48 4.64 -6.76 0.16
N SER A 49 3.70 -5.83 0.34
CA SER A 49 3.05 -5.13 -0.77
C SER A 49 4.03 -4.18 -1.45
N LEU A 50 4.80 -3.43 -0.65
CA LEU A 50 5.77 -2.46 -1.14
C LEU A 50 6.84 -3.13 -2.01
N TRP A 51 7.26 -4.35 -1.65
CA TRP A 51 8.26 -5.10 -2.42
C TRP A 51 7.74 -5.66 -3.74
N GLU A 52 6.42 -5.67 -3.95
CA GLU A 52 5.71 -6.24 -5.11
C GLU A 52 6.15 -7.68 -5.45
N ILE A 53 5.22 -8.63 -5.36
CA ILE A 53 5.49 -9.96 -5.92
C ILE A 53 5.91 -9.87 -7.39
N PRO A 54 6.75 -10.80 -7.89
CA PRO A 54 7.13 -10.84 -9.29
C PRO A 54 5.90 -10.90 -10.22
N ARG A 55 5.56 -9.75 -10.80
CA ARG A 55 4.55 -9.60 -11.86
C ARG A 55 5.22 -9.59 -13.24
N PRO A 56 4.47 -9.84 -14.34
CA PRO A 56 4.99 -9.68 -15.69
C PRO A 56 5.66 -8.31 -15.89
N VAL A 57 6.71 -8.26 -16.72
CA VAL A 57 7.42 -7.01 -17.04
C VAL A 57 6.41 -5.99 -17.61
N GLY A 58 6.39 -4.77 -17.07
CA GLY A 58 5.40 -3.74 -17.41
C GLY A 58 4.13 -3.73 -16.54
N GLN A 59 3.98 -4.67 -15.59
CA GLN A 59 2.92 -4.68 -14.56
C GLN A 59 3.47 -4.57 -13.13
N LYS A 60 4.75 -4.21 -13.02
CA LYS A 60 5.39 -3.80 -11.77
C LYS A 60 5.30 -2.28 -11.70
N TYR A 61 5.46 -1.72 -10.51
CA TYR A 61 5.58 -0.29 -10.19
C TYR A 61 4.39 0.41 -9.55
N VAL A 62 3.36 -0.31 -9.09
CA VAL A 62 2.24 0.30 -8.33
C VAL A 62 2.73 1.16 -7.16
N TYR A 63 3.73 0.68 -6.43
CA TYR A 63 4.29 1.40 -5.29
C TYR A 63 5.66 2.04 -5.56
N HIS A 64 5.99 2.36 -6.81
CA HIS A 64 7.31 2.88 -7.14
C HIS A 64 7.61 4.23 -6.47
N TRP A 65 6.63 5.13 -6.40
CA TRP A 65 6.78 6.42 -5.75
C TRP A 65 7.12 6.26 -4.27
N PHE A 66 6.42 5.35 -3.57
CA PHE A 66 6.68 5.05 -2.16
C PHE A 66 8.03 4.35 -1.96
N ARG A 67 8.45 3.48 -2.88
CA ARG A 67 9.77 2.82 -2.84
C ARG A 67 10.94 3.78 -3.05
N ALA A 68 10.71 4.90 -3.72
CA ALA A 68 11.76 5.87 -4.02
C ALA A 68 12.16 6.74 -2.81
N ARG A 69 11.47 6.61 -1.66
CA ARG A 69 11.71 7.40 -0.45
C ARG A 69 11.66 6.55 0.82
N GLU A 70 12.22 7.09 1.89
CA GLU A 70 12.08 6.52 3.24
C GLU A 70 10.65 6.72 3.77
N PRO A 71 10.10 5.76 4.53
CA PRO A 71 8.83 5.93 5.21
C PRO A 71 8.96 6.90 6.37
N ASP A 72 7.90 7.65 6.67
CA ASP A 72 7.86 8.64 7.74
C ASP A 72 7.73 7.98 9.12
N ASP A 73 7.09 6.80 9.19
CA ASP A 73 7.01 5.98 10.40
C ASP A 73 6.78 4.49 10.06
N ARG A 74 6.69 3.64 11.08
CA ARG A 74 6.32 2.22 10.95
C ARG A 74 5.48 1.74 12.12
N VAL A 75 4.50 0.89 11.83
CA VAL A 75 3.73 0.17 12.85
C VAL A 75 4.23 -1.27 12.90
N GLY A 76 4.77 -1.65 14.06
CA GLY A 76 5.49 -2.93 14.21
C GLY A 76 6.70 -3.00 13.27
N TYR A 77 6.88 -4.15 12.62
CA TYR A 77 8.00 -4.40 11.70
C TYR A 77 7.58 -4.58 10.24
N SER A 78 6.29 -4.42 9.93
CA SER A 78 5.76 -4.84 8.63
C SER A 78 4.80 -3.86 7.97
N ILE A 79 4.42 -2.77 8.63
CA ILE A 79 3.59 -1.70 8.03
C ILE A 79 4.42 -0.42 8.04
N LEU A 80 4.59 0.16 6.86
CA LEU A 80 5.29 1.42 6.63
C LEU A 80 4.26 2.54 6.46
N ILE A 81 4.51 3.67 7.11
CA ILE A 81 3.64 4.83 7.08
C ILE A 81 4.27 5.91 6.21
N TYR A 82 3.48 6.45 5.30
CA TYR A 82 3.88 7.59 4.47
C TYR A 82 2.88 8.73 4.68
N ASP A 83 3.39 9.88 5.08
CA ASP A 83 2.65 11.13 5.13
C ASP A 83 2.93 11.89 3.82
N VAL A 84 1.92 11.94 2.96
CA VAL A 84 1.96 12.67 1.69
C VAL A 84 1.27 14.01 1.92
N ARG A 85 2.06 15.08 1.93
CA ARG A 85 1.60 16.46 2.15
C ARG A 85 1.62 17.22 0.81
N GLU A 86 0.75 18.23 0.69
CA GLU A 86 0.71 19.16 -0.46
C GLU A 86 2.06 19.86 -0.72
#